data_AF-A0A172UDR3-F1
#
_entry.id   AF-A0A172UDR3-F1
#
_cell.length_a   1.000
_cell.length_b   1.000
_cell.length_c   1.000
_cell.angle_alpha   90.00
_cell.angle_beta   90.00
_cell.angle_gamma   90.00
#
_symmetry.space_group_name_H-M   'P 1'
#
loop_
_entity.id
_entity.type
_entity.pdbx_description
1 polymer ?
#
loop_
_entity_poly.entity_id
_entity_poly.type
_entity_poly.pdbx_seq_one_letter_code
_entity_poly.pdbx_strand_id
1 'polypeptide(L)'
;MQTDFHHAVTYVTARTAGFAHQEADIIAYSAQYVDDAVSEGLVHFDNNAFYARIHSSHKSTDIGNLNNDQNLMIWLPFHFLPGNGGKGPGEDPDGTFIQKIVCLPDSPPAKEMVKAAVDDKGKAYSLHRLGIALHVYADTWSHQGFAGVIHEINEVEHARELKSSGMYSKQLQHVLEDLLDDVIPPLGHGRARDFPDLPFLHWQYRNGRGVWIERDNTTDFCKAADAMCKVMQQYLGKAQTGLPAADKALLEKIFRDLKIKEDKARHGKWLEIVKNGFKGEKFSFGSAEIGYAAEGANSWKEKALGSSWDMRVHKYTPQFLQSHWKLFHDALQLHRLTVLHDILPKYGICAG
;
A
#
# COMPACT_ATOMS: atom_id res chain seq x y z
N MET A 1 -1.72 2.99 -3.69
CA MET A 1 -3.19 3.01 -3.89
C MET A 1 -3.80 3.91 -2.81
N GLN A 2 -5.13 3.94 -2.56
CA GLN A 2 -5.71 4.73 -1.44
C GLN A 2 -6.49 3.86 -0.45
N THR A 3 -7.10 4.51 0.55
CA THR A 3 -7.77 3.87 1.69
C THR A 3 -8.83 2.85 1.28
N ASP A 4 -9.56 3.12 0.20
CA ASP A 4 -10.54 2.19 -0.32
C ASP A 4 -9.93 0.83 -0.73
N PHE A 5 -8.74 0.82 -1.33
CA PHE A 5 -8.08 -0.42 -1.69
C PHE A 5 -7.32 -1.02 -0.50
N HIS A 6 -6.40 -0.25 0.11
CA HIS A 6 -5.51 -0.75 1.16
C HIS A 6 -6.29 -1.24 2.40
N HIS A 7 -7.44 -0.65 2.72
CA HIS A 7 -8.33 -1.16 3.75
C HIS A 7 -9.41 -2.11 3.19
N ALA A 8 -10.37 -1.58 2.43
CA ALA A 8 -11.62 -2.31 2.17
C ALA A 8 -11.43 -3.47 1.18
N VAL A 9 -10.64 -3.29 0.12
CA VAL A 9 -10.35 -4.38 -0.84
C VAL A 9 -9.44 -5.43 -0.19
N THR A 10 -8.47 -5.03 0.63
CA THR A 10 -7.69 -5.97 1.46
C THR A 10 -8.60 -6.82 2.36
N TYR A 11 -9.59 -6.22 3.01
CA TYR A 11 -10.56 -6.95 3.80
C TYR A 11 -11.37 -7.95 2.95
N VAL A 12 -11.91 -7.50 1.81
CA VAL A 12 -12.67 -8.34 0.87
C VAL A 12 -11.84 -9.54 0.42
N THR A 13 -10.60 -9.29 -0.03
CA THR A 13 -9.69 -10.34 -0.50
C THR A 13 -9.33 -11.33 0.62
N ALA A 14 -9.14 -10.86 1.87
CA ALA A 14 -8.89 -11.72 3.02
C ALA A 14 -10.08 -12.62 3.35
N ARG A 15 -11.30 -12.06 3.39
CA ARG A 15 -12.52 -12.83 3.64
C ARG A 15 -12.77 -13.86 2.54
N THR A 16 -12.54 -13.50 1.28
CA THR A 16 -12.68 -14.40 0.13
C THR A 16 -11.61 -15.50 0.13
N ALA A 17 -10.38 -15.23 0.57
CA ALA A 17 -9.36 -16.26 0.79
C ALA A 17 -9.74 -17.24 1.93
N GLY A 18 -10.66 -16.82 2.80
CA GLY A 18 -11.27 -17.62 3.86
C GLY A 18 -10.67 -17.38 5.24
N PHE A 19 -10.16 -16.17 5.49
CA PHE A 19 -9.89 -15.69 6.85
C PHE A 19 -11.20 -15.40 7.60
N ALA A 20 -11.19 -15.56 8.92
CA ALA A 20 -12.29 -15.12 9.76
C ALA A 20 -12.40 -13.59 9.75
N HIS A 21 -13.56 -13.05 10.13
CA HIS A 21 -13.80 -11.61 10.17
C HIS A 21 -12.74 -10.84 10.96
N GLN A 22 -12.41 -11.29 12.17
CA GLN A 22 -11.43 -10.62 13.03
C GLN A 22 -10.02 -10.62 12.45
N GLU A 23 -9.61 -11.73 11.82
CA GLU A 23 -8.29 -11.82 11.20
C GLU A 23 -8.20 -10.92 9.96
N ALA A 24 -9.23 -10.93 9.12
CA ALA A 24 -9.33 -10.06 7.96
C ALA A 24 -9.33 -8.57 8.33
N ASP A 25 -9.98 -8.20 9.44
CA ASP A 25 -9.97 -6.83 9.98
C ASP A 25 -8.56 -6.40 10.42
N ILE A 26 -7.81 -7.26 11.11
CA ILE A 26 -6.41 -6.99 11.50
C ILE A 26 -5.52 -6.80 10.26
N ILE A 27 -5.65 -7.67 9.25
CA ILE A 27 -4.87 -7.59 8.01
C ILE A 27 -5.18 -6.29 7.28
N ALA A 28 -6.47 -5.97 7.10
CA ALA A 28 -6.93 -4.77 6.39
C ALA A 28 -6.54 -3.47 7.10
N TYR A 29 -6.70 -3.42 8.43
CA TYR A 29 -6.27 -2.27 9.22
C TYR A 29 -4.75 -2.10 9.11
N SER A 30 -3.98 -3.18 9.23
CA SER A 30 -2.52 -3.11 9.13
C SER A 30 -2.06 -2.64 7.75
N ALA A 31 -2.69 -3.10 6.67
CA ALA A 31 -2.38 -2.64 5.33
C ALA A 31 -2.57 -1.12 5.21
N GLN A 32 -3.74 -0.60 5.56
CA GLN A 32 -3.98 0.84 5.53
C GLN A 32 -3.06 1.64 6.47
N TYR A 33 -2.76 1.11 7.65
CA TYR A 33 -1.99 1.84 8.64
C TYR A 33 -0.52 2.06 8.21
N VAL A 34 -0.03 1.39 7.15
CA VAL A 34 1.26 1.69 6.53
C VAL A 34 1.32 3.13 6.01
N ASP A 35 0.25 3.63 5.38
CA ASP A 35 0.15 5.01 4.88
C ASP A 35 0.02 6.03 6.02
N ASP A 36 -0.67 5.65 7.10
CA ASP A 36 -0.96 6.55 8.22
C ASP A 36 0.11 6.54 9.33
N ALA A 37 1.07 5.61 9.28
CA ALA A 37 2.16 5.51 10.24
C ALA A 37 3.28 6.52 9.92
N VAL A 38 3.01 7.79 10.22
CA VAL A 38 3.90 8.95 9.98
C VAL A 38 4.70 9.40 11.22
N SER A 39 4.65 8.64 12.32
CA SER A 39 5.28 9.01 13.59
C SER A 39 6.34 8.00 14.00
N GLU A 40 7.57 8.45 14.18
CA GLU A 40 8.69 7.65 14.72
C GLU A 40 9.09 8.07 16.13
N GLY A 41 10.10 7.38 16.68
CA GLY A 41 10.76 7.75 17.92
C GLY A 41 10.45 6.84 19.10
N LEU A 42 10.80 7.32 20.30
CA LEU A 42 10.62 6.59 21.55
C LEU A 42 9.28 6.95 22.20
N VAL A 43 8.52 5.92 22.56
CA VAL A 43 7.41 6.01 23.51
C VAL A 43 7.96 5.74 24.90
N HIS A 44 7.86 6.72 25.79
CA HIS A 44 8.25 6.57 27.20
C HIS A 44 7.04 6.25 28.06
N PHE A 45 7.22 5.33 29.01
CA PHE A 45 6.19 4.95 29.97
C PHE A 45 6.51 5.40 31.40
N ASP A 46 5.46 5.56 32.22
CA ASP A 46 5.53 5.97 33.63
C ASP A 46 6.21 4.94 34.56
N ASN A 47 6.48 3.72 34.07
CA ASN A 47 7.24 2.68 34.75
C ASN A 47 8.72 2.60 34.32
N ASN A 48 9.23 3.62 33.62
CA ASN A 48 10.57 3.67 33.01
C ASN A 48 10.82 2.70 31.84
N ALA A 49 9.82 1.93 31.42
CA ALA A 49 9.93 1.21 30.15
C ALA A 49 9.86 2.20 28.97
N PHE A 50 10.40 1.79 27.84
CA PHE A 50 10.23 2.52 26.58
C PHE A 50 10.02 1.55 25.42
N TYR A 51 9.47 2.07 24.33
CA TYR A 51 9.29 1.33 23.08
C TYR A 51 9.72 2.20 21.90
N ALA A 52 10.61 1.68 21.06
CA ALA A 52 11.02 2.36 19.83
C ALA A 52 10.09 1.94 18.68
N ARG A 53 9.63 2.92 17.91
CA ARG A 53 8.83 2.71 16.71
C ARG A 53 9.44 3.46 15.52
N ILE A 54 9.07 3.02 14.32
CA ILE A 54 9.48 3.65 13.07
C ILE A 54 8.24 4.18 12.35
N HIS A 55 8.46 5.02 11.34
CA HIS A 55 7.42 5.42 10.40
C HIS A 55 7.62 4.69 9.06
N SER A 56 6.52 4.50 8.33
CA SER A 56 6.52 3.91 6.99
C SER A 56 6.01 4.88 5.92
N SER A 57 5.63 6.08 6.31
CA SER A 57 5.16 7.13 5.42
C SER A 57 5.62 8.49 5.91
N HIS A 58 5.89 9.41 5.01
CA HIS A 58 6.17 10.80 5.34
C HIS A 58 4.87 11.61 5.43
N LYS A 59 4.87 12.66 6.24
CA LYS A 59 3.83 13.69 6.10
C LYS A 59 4.00 14.35 4.73
N SER A 60 2.90 14.70 4.07
CA SER A 60 2.94 15.39 2.77
C SER A 60 3.69 16.72 2.79
N THR A 61 3.88 17.32 3.97
CA THR A 61 4.66 18.56 4.18
C THR A 61 6.09 18.31 4.66
N ASP A 62 6.55 17.05 4.69
CA ASP A 62 7.88 16.71 5.20
C ASP A 62 8.97 17.06 4.18
N ILE A 63 9.94 17.87 4.61
CA ILE A 63 11.12 18.24 3.82
C ILE A 63 12.00 17.01 3.57
N GLY A 64 11.89 15.96 4.40
CA GLY A 64 12.58 14.68 4.22
C GLY A 64 12.28 14.00 2.88
N ASN A 65 11.11 14.28 2.28
CA ASN A 65 10.79 13.85 0.92
C ASN A 65 11.77 14.39 -0.14
N LEU A 66 12.47 15.49 0.15
CA LEU A 66 13.49 16.05 -0.74
C LEU A 66 14.86 15.37 -0.61
N ASN A 67 15.01 14.42 0.31
CA ASN A 67 16.25 13.71 0.56
C ASN A 67 16.14 12.24 0.14
N ASN A 68 16.89 11.88 -0.91
CA ASN A 68 16.92 10.50 -1.42
C ASN A 68 17.37 9.47 -0.38
N ASP A 69 18.26 9.82 0.55
CA ASP A 69 18.74 8.88 1.56
C ASP A 69 17.63 8.47 2.54
N GLN A 70 16.79 9.44 2.95
CA GLN A 70 15.62 9.17 3.80
C GLN A 70 14.54 8.43 3.02
N ASN A 71 14.30 8.85 1.79
CA ASN A 71 13.37 8.22 0.86
C ASN A 71 13.68 6.73 0.64
N LEU A 72 14.96 6.35 0.49
CA LEU A 72 15.36 4.96 0.34
C LEU A 72 15.01 4.09 1.55
N MET A 73 14.97 4.65 2.76
CA MET A 73 14.66 3.90 3.98
C MET A 73 13.16 3.74 4.26
N ILE A 74 12.31 4.46 3.52
CA ILE A 74 10.86 4.52 3.77
C ILE A 74 10.09 4.14 2.51
N TRP A 75 10.34 4.81 1.38
CA TRP A 75 9.62 4.52 0.14
C TRP A 75 9.94 3.15 -0.44
N LEU A 76 11.21 2.74 -0.53
CA LEU A 76 11.56 1.42 -1.09
C LEU A 76 10.93 0.24 -0.34
N PRO A 77 11.04 0.13 1.00
CA PRO A 77 10.52 -1.03 1.71
C PRO A 77 8.99 -1.04 1.86
N PHE A 78 8.30 0.08 1.64
CA PHE A 78 6.87 0.22 1.93
C PHE A 78 5.97 0.60 0.76
N HIS A 79 6.44 1.35 -0.25
CA HIS A 79 5.57 1.93 -1.29
C HIS A 79 6.08 1.75 -2.72
N PHE A 80 7.39 1.69 -2.93
CA PHE A 80 8.04 1.55 -4.23
C PHE A 80 9.04 0.40 -4.19
N LEU A 81 8.53 -0.81 -3.95
CA LEU A 81 9.36 -2.00 -3.86
C LEU A 81 10.13 -2.22 -5.18
N PRO A 82 11.47 -2.32 -5.14
CA PRO A 82 12.27 -2.58 -6.33
C PRO A 82 11.81 -3.78 -7.15
N GLY A 83 11.70 -3.61 -8.46
CA GLY A 83 11.33 -4.66 -9.40
C GLY A 83 12.51 -5.49 -9.93
N ASN A 84 13.74 -5.01 -9.75
CA ASN A 84 14.97 -5.52 -10.37
C ASN A 84 14.85 -5.80 -11.88
N GLY A 85 14.08 -4.97 -12.61
CA GLY A 85 13.76 -5.22 -14.03
C GLY A 85 13.12 -6.60 -14.32
N GLY A 86 12.50 -7.23 -13.32
CA GLY A 86 11.93 -8.57 -13.42
C GLY A 86 12.96 -9.71 -13.36
N LYS A 87 14.22 -9.41 -13.06
CA LYS A 87 15.33 -10.37 -12.99
C LYS A 87 15.46 -11.02 -11.61
N GLY A 88 15.92 -12.26 -11.57
CA GLY A 88 16.11 -13.02 -10.34
C GLY A 88 17.33 -12.58 -9.52
N PRO A 89 17.55 -13.21 -8.36
CA PRO A 89 18.75 -12.99 -7.56
C PRO A 89 20.04 -13.21 -8.35
N GLY A 90 21.01 -12.31 -8.17
CA GLY A 90 22.30 -12.35 -8.87
C GLY A 90 22.26 -11.94 -10.35
N GLU A 91 21.09 -11.55 -10.87
CA GLU A 91 20.93 -11.02 -12.23
C GLU A 91 20.64 -9.52 -12.17
N ASP A 92 21.24 -8.77 -13.11
CA ASP A 92 21.06 -7.33 -13.23
C ASP A 92 20.26 -6.99 -14.49
N PRO A 93 19.33 -6.03 -14.42
CA PRO A 93 18.72 -5.46 -15.61
C PRO A 93 19.73 -4.58 -16.38
N ASP A 94 19.48 -4.40 -17.67
CA ASP A 94 20.26 -3.46 -18.47
C ASP A 94 20.09 -2.02 -17.94
N GLY A 95 21.17 -1.24 -17.99
CA GLY A 95 21.19 0.18 -17.62
C GLY A 95 21.90 0.45 -16.29
N THR A 96 21.42 1.44 -15.56
CA THR A 96 22.02 1.90 -14.30
C THR A 96 21.23 1.40 -13.09
N PHE A 97 21.73 1.67 -11.88
CA PHE A 97 21.09 1.30 -10.62
C PHE A 97 19.60 1.67 -10.54
N ILE A 98 19.19 2.78 -11.17
CA ILE A 98 17.78 3.19 -11.19
C ILE A 98 16.86 2.09 -11.72
N GLN A 99 17.29 1.30 -12.71
CA GLN A 99 16.46 0.24 -13.29
C GLN A 99 16.27 -0.97 -12.38
N LYS A 100 17.13 -1.11 -11.37
CA LYS A 100 16.92 -2.09 -10.31
C LYS A 100 15.76 -1.68 -9.39
N ILE A 101 15.66 -0.39 -9.09
CA ILE A 101 14.73 0.15 -8.09
C ILE A 101 13.41 0.68 -8.66
N VAL A 102 13.24 0.65 -9.99
CA VAL A 102 11.91 0.85 -10.61
C VAL A 102 10.98 -0.26 -10.15
N CYS A 103 9.83 0.14 -9.63
CA CYS A 103 8.78 -0.74 -9.17
C CYS A 103 8.15 -1.48 -10.35
N LEU A 104 7.94 -2.79 -10.18
CA LEU A 104 7.31 -3.65 -11.18
C LEU A 104 6.28 -4.58 -10.50
N PRO A 105 5.12 -4.83 -11.11
CA PRO A 105 4.10 -5.70 -10.53
C PRO A 105 4.62 -7.14 -10.38
N ASP A 106 4.30 -7.78 -9.25
CA ASP A 106 4.59 -9.21 -9.01
C ASP A 106 6.05 -9.62 -9.33
N SER A 107 7.00 -8.72 -9.03
CA SER A 107 8.42 -8.88 -9.31
C SER A 107 9.06 -9.98 -8.45
N PRO A 108 10.26 -10.51 -8.82
CA PRO A 108 10.97 -11.47 -7.99
C PRO A 108 11.23 -10.98 -6.54
N PRO A 109 11.68 -9.72 -6.30
CA PRO A 109 11.74 -9.19 -4.93
C PRO A 109 10.39 -9.17 -4.21
N ALA A 110 9.30 -8.84 -4.92
CA ALA A 110 7.95 -8.86 -4.35
C ALA A 110 7.52 -10.27 -3.92
N LYS A 111 7.82 -11.29 -4.73
CA LYS A 111 7.56 -12.70 -4.41
C LYS A 111 8.33 -13.18 -3.19
N GLU A 112 9.59 -12.77 -3.04
CA GLU A 112 10.37 -13.07 -1.84
C GLU A 112 9.82 -12.36 -0.60
N MET A 113 9.41 -11.10 -0.72
CA MET A 113 8.81 -10.34 0.38
C MET A 113 7.52 -10.99 0.88
N VAL A 114 6.59 -11.33 -0.02
CA VAL A 114 5.34 -12.00 0.39
C VAL A 114 5.61 -13.40 0.95
N LYS A 115 6.58 -14.13 0.41
CA LYS A 115 7.00 -15.42 0.97
C LYS A 115 7.51 -15.27 2.40
N ALA A 116 8.38 -14.29 2.67
CA ALA A 116 8.91 -14.05 4.01
C ALA A 116 7.81 -13.68 5.01
N ALA A 117 6.80 -12.90 4.59
CA ALA A 117 5.64 -12.61 5.44
C ALA A 117 4.75 -13.84 5.68
N VAL A 118 4.61 -14.73 4.69
CA VAL A 118 3.89 -16.00 4.84
C VAL A 118 4.60 -16.96 5.80
N ASP A 119 5.92 -17.04 5.73
CA ASP A 119 6.74 -17.91 6.57
C ASP A 119 6.71 -17.49 8.06
N ASP A 120 6.25 -16.28 8.38
CA ASP A 120 6.04 -15.78 9.74
C ASP A 120 4.77 -16.27 10.43
N LYS A 121 3.95 -17.07 9.74
CA LYS A 121 2.72 -17.63 10.29
C LYS A 121 2.95 -18.26 11.66
N GLY A 122 2.07 -17.91 12.61
CA GLY A 122 2.11 -18.41 13.99
C GLY A 122 2.86 -17.50 14.97
N LYS A 123 3.59 -16.49 14.49
CA LYS A 123 4.13 -15.42 15.36
C LYS A 123 3.01 -14.46 15.77
N ALA A 124 3.17 -13.81 16.93
CA ALA A 124 2.15 -12.91 17.51
C ALA A 124 1.75 -11.75 16.57
N TYR A 125 2.70 -11.24 15.78
CA TYR A 125 2.50 -10.14 14.83
C TYR A 125 2.23 -10.61 13.39
N SER A 126 2.03 -11.91 13.17
CA SER A 126 2.02 -12.50 11.81
C SER A 126 0.93 -11.93 10.90
N LEU A 127 -0.27 -11.67 11.41
CA LEU A 127 -1.34 -11.02 10.65
C LEU A 127 -1.03 -9.56 10.33
N HIS A 128 -0.36 -8.85 11.25
CA HIS A 128 0.08 -7.47 11.01
C HIS A 128 1.12 -7.41 9.91
N ARG A 129 2.12 -8.30 9.97
CA ARG A 129 3.16 -8.41 8.94
C ARG A 129 2.58 -8.81 7.58
N LEU A 130 1.59 -9.72 7.57
CA LEU A 130 0.87 -10.06 6.35
C LEU A 130 0.16 -8.84 5.76
N GLY A 131 -0.55 -8.05 6.57
CA GLY A 131 -1.19 -6.81 6.13
C GLY A 131 -0.19 -5.79 5.57
N ILE A 132 0.93 -5.56 6.26
CA ILE A 132 2.01 -4.68 5.78
C ILE A 132 2.54 -5.19 4.43
N ALA A 133 2.88 -6.47 4.31
CA ALA A 133 3.38 -7.02 3.05
C ALA A 133 2.36 -6.93 1.91
N LEU A 134 1.07 -7.11 2.21
CA LEU A 134 -0.01 -6.98 1.21
C LEU A 134 -0.20 -5.53 0.75
N HIS A 135 0.00 -4.54 1.62
CA HIS A 135 0.06 -3.12 1.23
C HIS A 135 1.15 -2.91 0.17
N VAL A 136 2.40 -3.24 0.52
CA VAL A 136 3.55 -3.06 -0.37
C VAL A 136 3.36 -3.83 -1.67
N TYR A 137 2.81 -5.04 -1.58
CA TYR A 137 2.56 -5.89 -2.74
C TYR A 137 1.51 -5.28 -3.67
N ALA A 138 0.40 -4.76 -3.15
CA ALA A 138 -0.61 -4.07 -3.94
C ALA A 138 -0.04 -2.86 -4.68
N ASP A 139 0.81 -2.08 -4.02
CA ASP A 139 1.47 -0.91 -4.59
C ASP A 139 2.39 -1.24 -5.77
N THR A 140 2.84 -2.49 -5.90
CA THR A 140 3.60 -2.89 -7.10
C THR A 140 2.81 -2.74 -8.39
N TRP A 141 1.47 -2.76 -8.33
CA TRP A 141 0.60 -2.49 -9.47
C TRP A 141 0.33 -1.01 -9.68
N SER A 142 0.01 -0.23 -8.65
CA SER A 142 -0.26 1.21 -8.83
C SER A 142 1.00 1.95 -9.26
N HIS A 143 2.11 1.70 -8.57
CA HIS A 143 3.36 2.45 -8.72
C HIS A 143 4.32 1.86 -9.76
N GLN A 144 3.88 0.91 -10.58
CA GLN A 144 4.72 0.35 -11.65
C GLN A 144 5.28 1.44 -12.57
N GLY A 145 6.58 1.33 -12.88
CA GLY A 145 7.30 2.30 -13.69
C GLY A 145 7.86 3.51 -12.93
N PHE A 146 7.56 3.65 -11.64
CA PHE A 146 8.11 4.66 -10.74
C PHE A 146 9.13 4.06 -9.77
N ALA A 147 9.97 4.91 -9.16
CA ALA A 147 10.94 4.56 -8.13
C ALA A 147 10.81 5.50 -6.92
N GLY A 148 11.04 4.98 -5.71
CA GLY A 148 10.92 5.71 -4.45
C GLY A 148 12.04 6.71 -4.15
N VAL A 149 12.51 7.44 -5.17
CA VAL A 149 13.59 8.44 -5.12
C VAL A 149 13.25 9.60 -6.04
N ILE A 150 13.92 10.75 -5.88
CA ILE A 150 13.88 11.85 -6.86
C ILE A 150 14.77 11.48 -8.05
N HIS A 151 14.16 11.26 -9.21
CA HIS A 151 14.87 10.91 -10.44
C HIS A 151 13.99 11.17 -11.67
N GLU A 152 14.60 11.47 -12.83
CA GLU A 152 13.90 11.64 -14.12
C GLU A 152 13.07 10.42 -14.57
N ILE A 153 13.21 9.24 -13.95
CA ILE A 153 12.42 8.07 -14.32
C ILE A 153 10.96 8.24 -13.91
N ASN A 154 10.73 9.08 -12.91
CA ASN A 154 9.43 9.42 -12.34
C ASN A 154 8.76 10.60 -13.04
N GLU A 155 9.36 11.08 -14.12
CA GLU A 155 8.77 12.14 -14.93
C GLU A 155 7.46 11.70 -15.56
N VAL A 156 6.52 12.64 -15.58
CA VAL A 156 5.16 12.44 -16.07
C VAL A 156 4.76 13.69 -16.82
N GLU A 157 4.83 13.63 -18.14
CA GLU A 157 4.38 14.69 -19.03
C GLU A 157 3.02 14.31 -19.64
N HIS A 158 2.19 15.31 -19.93
CA HIS A 158 0.95 15.16 -20.69
C HIS A 158 0.00 14.07 -20.16
N ALA A 159 -0.11 13.97 -18.83
CA ALA A 159 -1.01 13.02 -18.18
C ALA A 159 -2.47 13.34 -18.49
N ARG A 160 -3.20 12.37 -19.06
CA ARG A 160 -4.60 12.56 -19.45
C ARG A 160 -5.41 11.27 -19.36
N GLU A 161 -6.72 11.43 -19.19
CA GLU A 161 -7.66 10.32 -19.26
C GLU A 161 -7.87 9.88 -20.72
N LEU A 162 -7.89 8.56 -20.95
CA LEU A 162 -8.26 7.97 -22.24
C LEU A 162 -9.76 7.69 -22.35
N LYS A 163 -10.40 7.33 -21.23
CA LYS A 163 -11.84 7.17 -21.13
C LYS A 163 -12.35 8.14 -20.07
N SER A 164 -13.23 9.05 -20.47
CA SER A 164 -13.77 10.07 -19.56
C SER A 164 -14.39 9.41 -18.32
N SER A 165 -13.79 9.67 -17.17
CA SER A 165 -14.35 9.33 -15.88
C SER A 165 -15.53 10.26 -15.53
N GLY A 166 -15.63 11.41 -16.19
CA GLY A 166 -16.54 12.51 -15.84
C GLY A 166 -16.02 13.37 -14.67
N MET A 167 -14.86 13.05 -14.10
CA MET A 167 -14.32 13.69 -12.89
C MET A 167 -13.33 14.83 -13.17
N TYR A 168 -12.68 14.82 -14.33
CA TYR A 168 -11.80 15.90 -14.77
C TYR A 168 -12.46 16.63 -15.93
N SER A 169 -12.68 17.95 -15.80
CA SER A 169 -13.21 18.75 -16.90
C SER A 169 -12.18 18.85 -18.03
N LYS A 170 -12.63 19.02 -19.28
CA LYS A 170 -11.74 19.22 -20.44
C LYS A 170 -10.76 20.40 -20.28
N GLN A 171 -11.11 21.39 -19.45
CA GLN A 171 -10.24 22.54 -19.14
C GLN A 171 -9.18 22.22 -18.08
N LEU A 172 -9.44 21.28 -17.16
CA LEU A 172 -8.47 20.89 -16.13
C LEU A 172 -7.37 19.96 -16.68
N GLN A 173 -7.65 19.24 -17.78
CA GLN A 173 -6.64 18.45 -18.50
C GLN A 173 -5.51 19.32 -19.03
N HIS A 174 -5.80 20.51 -19.57
CA HIS A 174 -4.76 21.42 -20.08
C HIS A 174 -4.01 22.20 -18.99
N VAL A 175 -4.62 22.46 -17.83
CA VAL A 175 -3.95 23.18 -16.72
C VAL A 175 -2.96 22.27 -15.96
N LEU A 176 -3.17 20.95 -16.02
CA LEU A 176 -2.21 19.95 -15.55
C LEU A 176 -0.96 19.86 -16.44
N GLU A 177 -1.04 20.27 -17.71
CA GLU A 177 0.03 20.12 -18.71
C GLU A 177 1.15 21.18 -18.62
N ASP A 178 0.88 22.41 -18.15
CA ASP A 178 1.83 23.53 -18.35
C ASP A 178 2.37 24.21 -17.06
N LEU A 179 1.80 23.99 -15.88
CA LEU A 179 2.04 24.86 -14.70
C LEU A 179 2.68 24.17 -13.48
N LEU A 180 2.88 22.85 -13.53
CA LEU A 180 3.20 22.05 -12.34
C LEU A 180 4.45 21.19 -12.48
N ASP A 181 4.97 21.04 -13.71
CA ASP A 181 6.21 20.33 -14.01
C ASP A 181 7.43 20.93 -13.29
N ASP A 182 7.36 22.20 -12.85
CA ASP A 182 8.47 22.87 -12.16
C ASP A 182 8.35 22.87 -10.62
N VAL A 183 7.19 22.50 -10.04
CA VAL A 183 6.95 22.69 -8.58
C VAL A 183 6.98 21.38 -7.80
N ILE A 184 6.61 20.25 -8.43
CA ILE A 184 6.60 18.93 -7.78
C ILE A 184 7.86 18.16 -8.18
N PRO A 185 8.76 17.83 -7.23
CA PRO A 185 9.90 16.97 -7.52
C PRO A 185 9.45 15.62 -8.08
N PRO A 186 10.20 15.01 -9.02
CA PRO A 186 9.88 13.69 -9.58
C PRO A 186 10.23 12.58 -8.55
N LEU A 187 9.58 12.60 -7.40
CA LEU A 187 9.64 11.60 -6.34
C LEU A 187 8.47 10.63 -6.50
N GLY A 188 8.76 9.34 -6.71
CA GLY A 188 7.72 8.33 -6.87
C GLY A 188 6.72 8.72 -7.96
N HIS A 189 5.43 8.56 -7.70
CA HIS A 189 4.38 8.99 -8.62
C HIS A 189 3.89 10.44 -8.37
N GLY A 190 4.64 11.28 -7.65
CA GLY A 190 4.21 12.62 -7.26
C GLY A 190 3.73 13.49 -8.42
N ARG A 191 4.39 13.42 -9.58
CA ARG A 191 3.98 14.14 -10.82
C ARG A 191 2.72 13.56 -11.47
N ALA A 192 2.42 12.28 -11.25
CA ALA A 192 1.14 11.66 -11.65
C ALA A 192 -0.02 11.97 -10.67
N ARG A 193 0.27 12.56 -9.50
CA ARG A 193 -0.73 12.86 -8.45
C ARG A 193 -1.53 11.61 -8.07
N ASP A 194 -2.84 11.72 -8.07
CA ASP A 194 -3.79 10.66 -7.72
C ASP A 194 -4.10 9.70 -8.87
N PHE A 195 -3.61 9.94 -10.09
CA PHE A 195 -3.96 9.13 -11.26
C PHE A 195 -3.63 7.65 -11.06
N PRO A 196 -2.47 7.22 -10.53
CA PRO A 196 -2.17 5.81 -10.31
C PRO A 196 -3.06 5.15 -9.25
N ASP A 197 -3.69 5.95 -8.37
CA ASP A 197 -4.40 5.46 -7.20
C ASP A 197 -5.93 5.45 -7.34
N LEU A 198 -6.48 5.98 -8.43
CA LEU A 198 -7.92 6.00 -8.71
C LEU A 198 -8.35 4.72 -9.44
N PRO A 199 -9.12 3.81 -8.82
CA PRO A 199 -9.41 2.48 -9.39
C PRO A 199 -10.18 2.50 -10.72
N PHE A 200 -10.98 3.54 -10.95
CA PHE A 200 -11.83 3.67 -12.14
C PHE A 200 -11.12 4.28 -13.35
N LEU A 201 -9.86 4.71 -13.19
CA LEU A 201 -9.17 5.54 -14.17
C LEU A 201 -8.51 4.72 -15.27
N HIS A 202 -8.72 5.13 -16.52
CA HIS A 202 -7.94 4.69 -17.68
C HIS A 202 -7.25 5.93 -18.24
N TRP A 203 -5.93 5.98 -18.14
CA TRP A 203 -5.12 7.17 -18.42
C TRP A 203 -3.83 6.83 -19.16
N GLN A 204 -3.18 7.85 -19.68
CA GLN A 204 -1.84 7.75 -20.25
C GLN A 204 -0.99 8.94 -19.87
N TYR A 205 0.32 8.80 -19.99
CA TYR A 205 1.31 9.85 -19.82
C TYR A 205 2.56 9.54 -20.65
N ARG A 206 3.41 10.53 -20.84
CA ARG A 206 4.74 10.34 -21.40
C ARG A 206 5.76 10.35 -20.26
N ASN A 207 6.55 9.29 -20.13
CA ASN A 207 7.55 9.19 -19.07
C ASN A 207 8.82 9.98 -19.39
N GLY A 208 9.76 10.07 -18.45
CA GLY A 208 11.04 10.80 -18.65
C GLY A 208 11.99 10.26 -19.71
N ARG A 209 11.66 9.11 -20.32
CA ARG A 209 12.36 8.59 -21.50
C ARG A 209 11.64 8.95 -22.81
N GLY A 210 10.63 9.80 -22.73
CA GLY A 210 9.80 10.22 -23.85
C GLY A 210 8.85 9.13 -24.37
N VAL A 211 8.65 8.04 -23.64
CA VAL A 211 7.79 6.91 -24.03
C VAL A 211 6.38 7.10 -23.49
N TRP A 212 5.38 6.90 -24.35
CA TRP A 212 3.97 6.89 -23.94
C TRP A 212 3.64 5.60 -23.18
N ILE A 213 3.07 5.77 -21.98
CA ILE A 213 2.62 4.70 -21.11
C ILE A 213 1.11 4.84 -20.93
N GLU A 214 0.39 3.74 -21.15
CA GLU A 214 -1.05 3.61 -20.93
C GLU A 214 -1.31 2.75 -19.70
N ARG A 215 -2.28 3.16 -18.86
CA ARG A 215 -2.64 2.50 -17.60
C ARG A 215 -4.15 2.33 -17.51
N ASP A 216 -4.59 1.10 -17.28
CA ASP A 216 -5.98 0.77 -16.92
C ASP A 216 -5.98 0.30 -15.46
N ASN A 217 -6.24 1.24 -14.55
CA ASN A 217 -6.17 0.97 -13.12
C ASN A 217 -7.19 -0.07 -12.69
N THR A 218 -8.38 -0.12 -13.31
CA THR A 218 -9.38 -1.15 -12.96
C THR A 218 -8.79 -2.54 -13.21
N THR A 219 -8.17 -2.72 -14.37
CA THR A 219 -7.53 -3.98 -14.73
C THR A 219 -6.38 -4.31 -13.78
N ASP A 220 -5.51 -3.34 -13.47
CA ASP A 220 -4.37 -3.53 -12.58
C ASP A 220 -4.78 -3.81 -11.13
N PHE A 221 -5.79 -3.11 -10.62
CA PHE A 221 -6.31 -3.28 -9.26
C PHE A 221 -7.00 -4.64 -9.09
N CYS A 222 -7.72 -5.12 -10.12
CA CYS A 222 -8.25 -6.48 -10.14
C CYS A 222 -7.14 -7.55 -10.15
N LYS A 223 -6.01 -7.32 -10.84
CA LYS A 223 -4.86 -8.22 -10.80
C LYS A 223 -4.20 -8.23 -9.42
N ALA A 224 -4.02 -7.06 -8.81
CA ALA A 224 -3.48 -6.92 -7.46
C ALA A 224 -4.34 -7.69 -6.44
N ALA A 225 -5.65 -7.47 -6.44
CA ALA A 225 -6.57 -8.14 -5.53
C ALA A 225 -6.59 -9.68 -5.72
N ASP A 226 -6.52 -10.16 -6.96
CA ASP A 226 -6.41 -11.59 -7.26
C ASP A 226 -5.09 -12.19 -6.73
N ALA A 227 -3.97 -11.49 -6.92
CA ALA A 227 -2.66 -11.91 -6.45
C ALA A 227 -2.57 -11.89 -4.91
N MET A 228 -3.13 -10.88 -4.26
CA MET A 228 -3.25 -10.81 -2.80
C MET A 228 -4.06 -11.98 -2.24
N CYS A 229 -5.17 -12.34 -2.90
CA CYS A 229 -5.97 -13.50 -2.52
C CYS A 229 -5.15 -14.81 -2.60
N LYS A 230 -4.29 -14.97 -3.61
CA LYS A 230 -3.37 -16.13 -3.73
C LYS A 230 -2.36 -16.18 -2.59
N VAL A 231 -1.74 -15.05 -2.25
CA VAL A 231 -0.81 -14.95 -1.10
C VAL A 231 -1.52 -15.34 0.20
N MET A 232 -2.74 -14.86 0.39
CA MET A 232 -3.56 -15.17 1.57
C MET A 232 -4.00 -16.63 1.62
N GLN A 233 -4.34 -17.23 0.48
CA GLN A 233 -4.60 -18.67 0.39
C GLN A 233 -3.35 -19.48 0.72
N GLN A 234 -2.17 -19.07 0.25
CA GLN A 234 -0.89 -19.68 0.61
C GLN A 234 -0.64 -19.59 2.12
N TYR A 235 -0.86 -18.42 2.73
CA TYR A 235 -0.76 -18.23 4.18
C TYR A 235 -1.65 -19.23 4.93
N LEU A 236 -2.86 -19.48 4.44
CA LEU A 236 -3.78 -20.45 5.02
C LEU A 236 -3.43 -21.91 4.71
N GLY A 237 -2.39 -22.19 3.91
CA GLY A 237 -2.05 -23.55 3.46
C GLY A 237 -3.04 -24.12 2.45
N LYS A 238 -3.74 -23.26 1.71
CA LYS A 238 -4.73 -23.61 0.68
C LYS A 238 -4.11 -23.50 -0.72
N ALA A 239 -4.77 -24.11 -1.71
CA ALA A 239 -4.44 -23.92 -3.11
C ALA A 239 -4.62 -22.44 -3.51
N GLN A 240 -3.66 -21.90 -4.27
CA GLN A 240 -3.59 -20.49 -4.67
C GLN A 240 -4.47 -20.23 -5.91
N THR A 241 -5.78 -20.41 -5.78
CA THR A 241 -6.74 -20.24 -6.88
C THR A 241 -7.08 -18.79 -7.19
N GLY A 242 -6.75 -17.85 -6.30
CA GLY A 242 -7.12 -16.44 -6.41
C GLY A 242 -8.58 -16.17 -6.06
N LEU A 243 -9.11 -15.05 -6.53
CA LEU A 243 -10.49 -14.66 -6.29
C LEU A 243 -11.47 -15.59 -7.05
N PRO A 244 -12.57 -16.05 -6.44
CA PRO A 244 -13.67 -16.69 -7.15
C PRO A 244 -14.17 -15.78 -8.28
N ALA A 245 -14.59 -16.39 -9.40
CA ALA A 245 -14.98 -15.65 -10.60
C ALA A 245 -16.11 -14.62 -10.35
N ALA A 246 -17.09 -14.96 -9.52
CA ALA A 246 -18.19 -14.06 -9.15
C ALA A 246 -17.69 -12.85 -8.33
N ASP A 247 -16.82 -13.08 -7.34
CA ASP A 247 -16.24 -12.01 -6.53
C ASP A 247 -15.34 -11.09 -7.37
N LYS A 248 -14.56 -11.67 -8.29
CA LYS A 248 -13.72 -10.91 -9.22
C LYS A 248 -14.56 -10.02 -10.14
N ALA A 249 -15.66 -10.55 -10.68
CA ALA A 249 -16.57 -9.78 -11.53
C ALA A 249 -17.28 -8.65 -10.75
N LEU A 250 -17.67 -8.91 -9.49
CA LEU A 250 -18.27 -7.89 -8.62
C LEU A 250 -17.26 -6.78 -8.27
N LEU A 251 -16.03 -7.15 -7.93
CA LEU A 251 -14.93 -6.22 -7.65
C LEU A 251 -14.66 -5.30 -8.86
N GLU A 252 -14.55 -5.88 -10.06
CA GLU A 252 -14.35 -5.11 -11.29
C GLU A 252 -15.53 -4.13 -11.53
N LYS A 253 -16.77 -4.60 -11.36
CA LYS A 253 -17.97 -3.77 -11.50
C LYS A 253 -17.95 -2.59 -10.52
N ILE A 254 -17.57 -2.82 -9.26
CA ILE A 254 -17.45 -1.75 -8.26
C ILE A 254 -16.39 -0.74 -8.69
N PHE A 255 -15.19 -1.18 -9.11
CA PHE A 255 -14.15 -0.27 -9.56
C PHE A 255 -14.56 0.56 -10.77
N ARG A 256 -15.30 0.01 -11.73
CA ARG A 256 -15.76 0.78 -12.91
C ARG A 256 -16.84 1.81 -12.57
N ASP A 257 -17.72 1.46 -11.64
CA ASP A 257 -18.94 2.23 -11.37
C ASP A 257 -18.77 3.24 -10.22
N LEU A 258 -17.91 2.95 -9.24
CA LEU A 258 -17.68 3.79 -8.08
C LEU A 258 -16.67 4.92 -8.39
N LYS A 259 -17.10 5.85 -9.26
CA LYS A 259 -16.31 6.99 -9.72
C LYS A 259 -16.32 8.15 -8.71
N ILE A 260 -15.66 7.95 -7.57
CA ILE A 260 -15.53 8.96 -6.52
C ILE A 260 -14.06 9.30 -6.35
N LYS A 261 -13.67 10.55 -6.60
CA LYS A 261 -12.27 10.99 -6.54
C LYS A 261 -11.76 11.09 -5.10
N GLU A 262 -12.55 11.68 -4.21
CA GLU A 262 -12.15 11.91 -2.82
C GLU A 262 -12.07 10.59 -2.06
N ASP A 263 -10.90 10.34 -1.45
CA ASP A 263 -10.54 9.06 -0.84
C ASP A 263 -11.50 8.66 0.28
N LYS A 264 -11.74 9.53 1.27
CA LYS A 264 -12.57 9.19 2.43
C LYS A 264 -14.02 8.91 2.04
N ALA A 265 -14.56 9.65 1.08
CA ALA A 265 -15.88 9.44 0.53
C ALA A 265 -15.97 8.12 -0.24
N ARG A 266 -14.95 7.76 -1.04
CA ARG A 266 -14.90 6.48 -1.75
C ARG A 266 -14.78 5.31 -0.78
N HIS A 267 -13.89 5.41 0.22
CA HIS A 267 -13.75 4.43 1.28
C HIS A 267 -15.04 4.25 2.07
N GLY A 268 -15.73 5.32 2.44
CA GLY A 268 -17.04 5.26 3.10
C GLY A 268 -18.08 4.49 2.28
N LYS A 269 -18.09 4.64 0.95
CA LYS A 269 -18.94 3.82 0.06
C LYS A 269 -18.53 2.36 0.02
N TRP A 270 -17.23 2.06 0.08
CA TRP A 270 -16.76 0.69 0.21
C TRP A 270 -17.23 0.01 1.50
N LEU A 271 -17.22 0.71 2.63
CA LEU A 271 -17.75 0.19 3.89
C LEU A 271 -19.23 -0.19 3.75
N GLU A 272 -20.03 0.68 3.11
CA GLU A 272 -21.44 0.39 2.82
C GLU A 272 -21.62 -0.80 1.86
N ILE A 273 -20.74 -0.96 0.88
CA ILE A 273 -20.75 -2.09 -0.06
C ILE A 273 -20.44 -3.41 0.66
N VAL A 274 -19.44 -3.43 1.55
CA VAL A 274 -19.11 -4.63 2.34
C VAL A 274 -20.28 -5.01 3.27
N LYS A 275 -21.00 -4.02 3.79
CA LYS A 275 -22.17 -4.24 4.66
C LYS A 275 -23.40 -4.71 3.89
N ASN A 276 -23.76 -4.00 2.82
CA ASN A 276 -25.07 -4.14 2.19
C ASN A 276 -25.03 -4.86 0.83
N GLY A 277 -23.85 -4.99 0.22
CA GLY A 277 -23.68 -5.40 -1.17
C GLY A 277 -23.67 -4.22 -2.13
N PHE A 278 -23.48 -4.49 -3.42
CA PHE A 278 -23.47 -3.51 -4.50
C PHE A 278 -24.47 -3.91 -5.57
N LYS A 279 -25.48 -3.06 -5.83
CA LYS A 279 -26.52 -3.29 -6.84
C LYS A 279 -27.25 -4.65 -6.71
N GLY A 280 -27.46 -5.12 -5.48
CA GLY A 280 -28.13 -6.39 -5.19
C GLY A 280 -27.21 -7.62 -5.19
N GLU A 281 -25.93 -7.46 -5.51
CA GLU A 281 -24.91 -8.51 -5.45
C GLU A 281 -24.08 -8.40 -4.17
N LYS A 282 -23.58 -9.53 -3.66
CA LYS A 282 -22.70 -9.61 -2.49
C LYS A 282 -21.49 -10.48 -2.80
N PHE A 283 -20.39 -10.22 -2.11
CA PHE A 283 -19.24 -11.11 -2.11
C PHE A 283 -19.58 -12.46 -1.48
N SER A 284 -18.79 -13.49 -1.80
CA SER A 284 -19.04 -14.88 -1.38
C SER A 284 -19.11 -15.07 0.13
N PHE A 285 -18.46 -14.19 0.90
CA PHE A 285 -18.49 -14.22 2.37
C PHE A 285 -19.75 -13.58 2.98
N GLY A 286 -20.65 -13.03 2.16
CA GLY A 286 -21.86 -12.35 2.59
C GLY A 286 -21.63 -10.90 3.01
N SER A 287 -22.33 -10.48 4.06
CA SER A 287 -22.25 -9.12 4.62
C SER A 287 -21.28 -9.06 5.80
N ALA A 288 -20.60 -7.93 5.97
CA ALA A 288 -19.82 -7.65 7.17
C ALA A 288 -19.80 -6.16 7.50
N GLU A 289 -19.58 -5.83 8.78
CA GLU A 289 -19.34 -4.47 9.22
C GLU A 289 -17.87 -4.32 9.57
N ILE A 290 -17.20 -3.34 8.98
CA ILE A 290 -15.79 -3.04 9.19
C ILE A 290 -15.62 -1.53 9.33
N GLY A 291 -14.53 -1.10 9.95
CA GLY A 291 -14.24 0.32 10.12
C GLY A 291 -12.74 0.55 10.28
N TYR A 292 -12.31 1.77 9.94
CA TYR A 292 -10.93 2.19 10.06
C TYR A 292 -10.83 3.53 10.79
N ALA A 293 -9.83 3.66 11.67
CA ALA A 293 -9.58 4.88 12.42
C ALA A 293 -8.08 5.08 12.62
N ALA A 294 -7.44 5.92 11.80
CA ALA A 294 -6.03 6.26 11.97
C ALA A 294 -5.74 6.92 13.34
N GLU A 295 -6.71 7.70 13.85
CA GLU A 295 -6.63 8.46 15.10
C GLU A 295 -7.96 8.47 15.87
N GLY A 296 -7.93 8.98 17.09
CA GLY A 296 -9.08 9.08 18.00
C GLY A 296 -9.34 7.81 18.79
N ALA A 297 -10.44 7.80 19.54
CA ALA A 297 -10.81 6.76 20.51
C ALA A 297 -10.84 5.33 19.94
N ASN A 298 -11.12 5.20 18.65
CA ASN A 298 -11.23 3.92 17.97
C ASN A 298 -9.90 3.42 17.37
N SER A 299 -8.87 4.27 17.30
CA SER A 299 -7.56 3.93 16.73
C SER A 299 -6.81 2.93 17.59
N TRP A 300 -5.98 2.11 16.96
CA TRP A 300 -5.07 1.20 17.66
C TRP A 300 -4.11 1.95 18.60
N LYS A 301 -3.66 3.16 18.21
CA LYS A 301 -2.75 3.97 19.02
C LYS A 301 -3.39 4.41 20.33
N GLU A 302 -4.59 5.00 20.27
CA GLU A 302 -5.31 5.40 21.48
C GLU A 302 -5.57 4.19 22.39
N LYS A 303 -6.04 3.08 21.83
CA LYS A 303 -6.30 1.85 22.59
C LYS A 303 -5.05 1.31 23.29
N ALA A 304 -3.87 1.50 22.69
CA ALA A 304 -2.60 1.02 23.24
C ALA A 304 -1.97 1.98 24.26
N LEU A 305 -2.09 3.29 24.03
CA LEU A 305 -1.33 4.33 24.74
C LEU A 305 -2.19 5.27 25.59
N GLY A 306 -3.51 5.17 25.50
CA GLY A 306 -4.47 6.08 26.12
C GLY A 306 -4.50 7.49 25.50
N SER A 307 -3.84 7.68 24.35
CA SER A 307 -3.86 8.92 23.58
C SER A 307 -3.43 8.69 22.13
N SER A 308 -4.04 9.42 21.21
CA SER A 308 -3.68 9.49 19.79
C SER A 308 -2.49 10.43 19.56
N TRP A 309 -2.26 11.35 20.51
CA TRP A 309 -1.14 12.28 20.48
C TRP A 309 0.09 11.67 21.14
N ASP A 310 1.26 12.05 20.65
CA ASP A 310 2.51 11.70 21.33
C ASP A 310 2.66 12.55 22.59
N MET A 311 2.63 11.89 23.74
CA MET A 311 2.85 12.51 25.04
C MET A 311 4.30 12.30 25.46
N ARG A 312 4.81 13.16 26.34
CA ARG A 312 6.15 12.98 26.92
C ARG A 312 6.27 11.65 27.67
N VAL A 313 5.21 11.23 28.35
CA VAL A 313 5.12 9.97 29.10
C VAL A 313 3.69 9.43 28.96
N HIS A 314 3.56 8.14 28.66
CA HIS A 314 2.30 7.39 28.63
C HIS A 314 2.17 6.47 29.84
N LYS A 315 0.94 6.14 30.23
CA LYS A 315 0.69 5.15 31.29
C LYS A 315 1.01 3.75 30.78
N TYR A 316 1.87 3.01 31.46
CA TYR A 316 2.10 1.60 31.11
C TYR A 316 0.93 0.72 31.53
N THR A 317 0.56 -0.19 30.64
CA THR A 317 -0.32 -1.33 30.97
C THR A 317 0.28 -2.60 30.35
N PRO A 318 0.22 -3.77 31.01
CA PRO A 318 0.70 -5.03 30.42
C PRO A 318 0.03 -5.35 29.06
N GLN A 319 -1.20 -4.86 28.84
CA GLN A 319 -1.96 -4.99 27.61
C GLN A 319 -1.25 -4.33 26.41
N PHE A 320 -0.39 -3.34 26.63
CA PHE A 320 0.41 -2.71 25.58
C PHE A 320 1.17 -3.74 24.74
N LEU A 321 1.78 -4.75 25.37
CA LEU A 321 2.62 -5.75 24.71
C LEU A 321 1.87 -6.65 23.72
N GLN A 322 0.54 -6.72 23.87
CA GLN A 322 -0.35 -7.50 23.00
C GLN A 322 -1.25 -6.61 22.15
N SER A 323 -1.11 -5.28 22.26
CA SER A 323 -1.92 -4.33 21.51
C SER A 323 -1.60 -4.42 20.02
N HIS A 324 -2.62 -4.24 19.18
CA HIS A 324 -2.41 -4.24 17.73
C HIS A 324 -1.44 -3.14 17.28
N TRP A 325 -1.42 -1.99 17.94
CA TRP A 325 -0.49 -0.91 17.63
C TRP A 325 0.97 -1.34 17.84
N LYS A 326 1.27 -1.97 18.98
CA LYS A 326 2.62 -2.48 19.26
C LYS A 326 2.99 -3.58 18.27
N LEU A 327 2.11 -4.58 18.08
CA LEU A 327 2.37 -5.70 17.17
C LEU A 327 2.54 -5.26 15.71
N PHE A 328 1.81 -4.23 15.27
CA PHE A 328 2.02 -3.59 13.99
C PHE A 328 3.42 -2.99 13.88
N HIS A 329 3.83 -2.19 14.86
CA HIS A 329 5.15 -1.55 14.84
C HIS A 329 6.31 -2.54 14.98
N ASP A 330 6.13 -3.66 15.69
CA ASP A 330 7.09 -4.78 15.68
C ASP A 330 7.21 -5.36 14.26
N ALA A 331 6.07 -5.66 13.63
CA ALA A 331 6.03 -6.20 12.27
C ALA A 331 6.61 -5.23 11.24
N LEU A 332 6.36 -3.92 11.39
CA LEU A 332 6.83 -2.88 10.49
C LEU A 332 8.37 -2.79 10.50
N GLN A 333 8.96 -2.82 11.70
CA GLN A 333 10.42 -2.84 11.86
C GLN A 333 11.03 -4.10 11.25
N LEU A 334 10.45 -5.27 11.53
CA LEU A 334 10.90 -6.54 10.95
C LEU A 334 10.77 -6.55 9.42
N HIS A 335 9.67 -6.01 8.89
CA HIS A 335 9.42 -5.93 7.45
C HIS A 335 10.52 -5.11 6.76
N ARG A 336 10.80 -3.90 7.27
CA ARG A 336 11.89 -3.06 6.75
C ARG A 336 13.23 -3.79 6.80
N LEU A 337 13.57 -4.40 7.94
CA LEU A 337 14.82 -5.14 8.09
C LEU A 337 14.93 -6.28 7.06
N THR A 338 13.87 -7.07 6.92
CA THR A 338 13.86 -8.20 5.98
C THR A 338 14.02 -7.72 4.54
N VAL A 339 13.27 -6.69 4.13
CA VAL A 339 13.36 -6.18 2.75
C VAL A 339 14.75 -5.62 2.47
N LEU A 340 15.25 -4.73 3.33
CA LEU A 340 16.49 -4.00 3.08
C LEU A 340 17.76 -4.83 3.28
N HIS A 341 17.77 -5.78 4.23
CA HIS A 341 18.98 -6.53 4.58
C HIS A 341 18.97 -8.00 4.15
N ASP A 342 17.80 -8.62 3.99
CA ASP A 342 17.72 -10.04 3.61
C ASP A 342 17.35 -10.22 2.13
N ILE A 343 16.45 -9.41 1.58
CA ILE A 343 15.90 -9.61 0.23
C ILE A 343 16.67 -8.79 -0.80
N LEU A 344 16.61 -7.45 -0.73
CA LEU A 344 17.19 -6.57 -1.74
C LEU A 344 18.70 -6.78 -2.00
N PRO A 345 19.54 -7.14 -1.00
CA PRO A 345 20.95 -7.42 -1.24
C PRO A 345 21.19 -8.61 -2.18
N LYS A 346 20.27 -9.59 -2.23
CA LYS A 346 20.34 -10.72 -3.20
C LYS A 346 20.24 -10.27 -4.66
N TYR A 347 19.68 -9.08 -4.88
CA TYR A 347 19.53 -8.43 -6.19
C TYR A 347 20.59 -7.34 -6.42
N GLY A 348 21.60 -7.27 -5.55
CA GLY A 348 22.63 -6.22 -5.60
C GLY A 348 22.08 -4.81 -5.35
N ILE A 349 20.98 -4.70 -4.59
CA ILE A 349 20.39 -3.42 -4.16
C ILE A 349 20.73 -3.23 -2.69
N CYS A 350 21.53 -2.20 -2.39
CA CYS A 350 21.89 -1.83 -1.03
C CYS A 350 21.28 -0.46 -0.72
N ALA A 351 20.27 -0.46 0.16
CA ALA A 351 19.59 0.73 0.65
C ALA A 351 19.28 0.46 2.12
N GLY A 352 20.19 0.82 3.03
CA GLY A 352 20.13 0.36 4.43
C GLY A 352 21.37 0.64 5.23
#